data_AF-A0A558BK92-F1
#
_entry.id   AF-A0A558BK92-F1
#
_cell.length_a   1.000
_cell.length_b   1.000
_cell.length_c   1.000
_cell.angle_alpha   90.00
_cell.angle_beta   90.00
_cell.angle_gamma   90.00
#
_symmetry.space_group_name_H-M   'P 1'
#
loop_
_entity.id
_entity.type
_entity.pdbx_description
1 polymer ?
#
loop_
_entity_poly.entity_id
_entity_poly.type
_entity_poly.pdbx_seq_one_letter_code
_entity_poly.pdbx_strand_id
1 'polypeptide(L)'
;MKAEYGRSYAKKSLRRMMQFAVVLAESVIVATLWRQLSWSHFKLLMAVTEPLKRDFYTQLATLHHCSVRELTKQQTRSFTSAQLSAVSPRRLLLRN
;
A
#
# COMPACT_ATOMS: atom_id res chain seq x y z
N MET A 1 -25.85 6.90 18.14
CA MET A 1 -25.17 5.82 17.38
C MET A 1 -23.64 5.96 17.38
N LYS A 2 -22.96 5.92 18.54
CA LYS A 2 -21.48 6.02 18.60
C LYS A 2 -20.81 5.11 19.63
N ALA A 3 -21.58 4.22 20.27
CA ALA A 3 -21.13 3.44 21.43
C ALA A 3 -21.06 1.92 21.20
N GLU A 4 -21.69 1.37 20.15
CA GLU A 4 -21.79 -0.11 19.98
C GLU A 4 -20.66 -0.76 19.19
N TYR A 5 -19.89 0.03 18.42
CA TYR A 5 -18.74 -0.48 17.67
C TYR A 5 -17.54 0.37 18.09
N GLY A 6 -16.63 -0.19 18.89
CA GLY A 6 -15.50 0.52 19.50
C GLY A 6 -14.69 1.39 18.53
N ARG A 7 -13.80 2.25 19.05
CA ARG A 7 -13.01 3.28 18.32
C ARG A 7 -12.45 2.86 16.95
N SER A 8 -12.19 1.57 16.75
CA SER A 8 -11.81 0.89 15.50
C SER A 8 -12.79 1.09 14.32
N TYR A 9 -14.08 1.33 14.59
CA TYR A 9 -15.15 1.58 13.60
C TYR A 9 -15.55 3.06 13.48
N ALA A 10 -14.74 3.98 14.01
CA ALA A 10 -14.99 5.40 13.84
C ALA A 10 -15.04 5.77 12.34
N LYS A 11 -15.89 6.73 11.97
CA LYS A 11 -16.10 7.23 10.58
C LYS A 11 -14.80 7.42 9.77
N LYS A 12 -13.69 7.74 10.42
CA LYS A 12 -12.35 7.90 9.83
C LYS A 12 -11.71 6.58 9.35
N SER A 13 -11.92 5.45 10.04
CA SER A 13 -11.40 4.14 9.59
C SER A 13 -12.18 3.64 8.39
N LEU A 14 -13.51 3.74 8.42
CA LEU A 14 -14.39 3.38 7.31
C LEU A 14 -14.07 4.16 6.03
N ARG A 15 -13.86 5.49 6.14
CA ARG A 15 -13.45 6.29 4.97
C ARG A 15 -12.14 5.80 4.36
N ARG A 16 -11.16 5.43 5.19
CA ARG A 16 -9.89 4.89 4.69
C ARG A 16 -10.04 3.50 4.08
N MET A 17 -10.96 2.69 4.59
CA MET A 17 -11.25 1.37 4.02
C MET A 17 -11.95 1.48 2.66
N MET A 18 -12.82 2.47 2.49
CA MET A 18 -13.39 2.81 1.18
C MET A 18 -12.32 3.36 0.22
N GLN A 19 -11.47 4.30 0.68
CA GLN A 19 -10.35 4.80 -0.13
C GLN A 19 -9.41 3.67 -0.55
N PHE A 20 -9.10 2.75 0.36
CA PHE A 20 -8.30 1.58 0.08
C PHE A 20 -8.90 0.76 -1.07
N ALA A 21 -10.21 0.48 -1.01
CA ALA A 21 -10.89 -0.28 -2.05
C ALA A 21 -10.88 0.41 -3.41
N VAL A 22 -10.89 1.75 -3.47
CA VAL A 22 -10.81 2.49 -4.74
C VAL A 22 -9.37 2.57 -5.26
N VAL A 23 -8.42 2.89 -4.39
CA VAL A 23 -7.03 3.24 -4.76
C VAL A 23 -6.17 2.02 -5.09
N LEU A 24 -6.48 0.86 -4.50
CA LEU A 24 -5.72 -0.39 -4.66
C LEU A 24 -6.48 -1.48 -5.43
N ALA A 25 -7.69 -1.20 -5.92
CA ALA A 25 -8.45 -2.15 -6.75
C ALA A 25 -7.83 -2.36 -8.15
N GLU A 26 -7.19 -1.35 -8.73
CA GLU A 26 -6.73 -1.43 -10.12
C GLU A 26 -5.45 -2.25 -10.32
N SER A 27 -4.57 -2.34 -9.31
CA SER A 27 -3.20 -2.85 -9.55
C SER A 27 -2.84 -4.15 -8.83
N VAL A 28 -3.65 -4.68 -7.89
CA VAL A 28 -3.22 -5.83 -7.08
C VAL A 28 -4.34 -6.79 -6.66
N ILE A 29 -4.01 -8.07 -6.47
CA ILE A 29 -4.83 -9.01 -5.70
C ILE A 29 -4.82 -8.53 -4.24
N VAL A 30 -5.80 -7.69 -3.92
CA VAL A 30 -6.02 -7.09 -2.60
C VAL A 30 -5.97 -8.15 -1.49
N ALA A 31 -6.58 -9.31 -1.72
CA ALA A 31 -6.60 -10.41 -0.76
C ALA A 31 -5.19 -10.93 -0.39
N THR A 32 -4.24 -10.91 -1.33
CA THR A 32 -2.87 -11.36 -1.10
C THR A 32 -2.08 -10.32 -0.31
N LEU A 33 -2.17 -9.05 -0.69
CA LEU A 33 -1.50 -7.97 0.03
C LEU A 33 -1.97 -7.83 1.47
N TRP A 34 -3.27 -8.02 1.73
CA TRP A 34 -3.81 -7.95 3.10
C TRP A 34 -3.18 -8.96 4.05
N ARG A 35 -2.71 -10.11 3.53
CA ARG A 35 -2.00 -11.12 4.33
C ARG A 35 -0.54 -10.77 4.56
N GLN A 36 0.05 -9.97 3.67
CA GLN A 36 1.49 -9.65 3.68
C GLN A 36 1.79 -8.29 4.34
N LEU A 37 0.85 -7.35 4.29
CA LEU A 37 1.05 -5.97 4.73
C LEU A 37 0.05 -5.57 5.82
N SER A 38 0.56 -4.90 6.86
CA SER A 38 -0.29 -4.31 7.90
C SER A 38 -1.02 -3.05 7.41
N TRP A 39 -2.11 -2.68 8.09
CA TRP A 39 -2.88 -1.46 7.80
C TRP A 39 -2.06 -0.16 7.76
N SER A 40 -0.92 -0.12 8.46
CA SER A 40 0.00 1.01 8.40
C SER A 40 0.71 1.16 7.05
N HIS A 41 1.06 0.05 6.40
CA HIS A 41 1.60 0.09 5.04
C HIS A 41 0.55 0.61 4.06
N PHE A 42 -0.70 0.14 4.16
CA PHE A 42 -1.77 0.61 3.28
C PHE A 42 -2.04 2.10 3.40
N LYS A 43 -1.97 2.67 4.61
CA LYS A 43 -2.06 4.13 4.78
C LYS A 43 -0.95 4.88 4.03
N LEU A 44 0.27 4.36 4.01
CA LEU A 44 1.38 4.95 3.26
C LEU A 44 1.18 4.81 1.75
N LEU A 45 0.75 3.65 1.28
CA LEU A 45 0.50 3.40 -0.15
C LEU A 45 -0.67 4.24 -0.68
N MET A 46 -1.73 4.41 0.10
CA MET A 46 -2.86 5.27 -0.26
C MET A 46 -2.48 6.75 -0.36
N ALA A 47 -1.45 7.20 0.35
CA ALA A 47 -0.96 8.57 0.27
C ALA A 47 -0.16 8.84 -1.01
N VAL A 48 0.27 7.79 -1.72
CA VAL A 48 0.97 7.91 -3.00
C VAL A 48 -0.05 8.11 -4.11
N THR A 49 -0.09 9.31 -4.69
CA THR A 49 -1.03 9.68 -5.76
C THR A 49 -0.66 9.06 -7.10
N GLU A 50 0.64 9.03 -7.43
CA GLU A 50 1.18 8.47 -8.67
C GLU A 50 1.07 6.93 -8.70
N PRO A 51 0.28 6.35 -9.63
CA PRO A 51 0.08 4.90 -9.70
C PRO A 51 1.40 4.13 -9.85
N LEU A 52 2.31 4.62 -10.68
CA LEU A 52 3.59 3.97 -10.94
C LEU A 52 4.49 3.93 -9.68
N LYS A 53 4.49 5.01 -8.88
CA LYS A 53 5.19 5.02 -7.58
C LYS A 53 4.51 4.08 -6.58
N ARG A 54 3.18 4.03 -6.59
CA ARG A 54 2.41 3.15 -5.70
C ARG A 54 2.74 1.69 -5.97
N ASP A 55 2.80 1.29 -7.24
CA ASP A 55 3.15 -0.07 -7.62
C ASP A 55 4.60 -0.41 -7.24
N PHE A 56 5.54 0.51 -7.43
CA PHE A 56 6.91 0.33 -6.97
C PHE A 56 6.99 0.08 -5.46
N TYR A 57 6.40 0.97 -4.64
CA TYR A 57 6.47 0.84 -3.19
C TYR A 57 5.69 -0.39 -2.68
N THR A 58 4.63 -0.80 -3.38
CA THR A 58 3.89 -2.02 -3.07
C THR A 58 4.74 -3.26 -3.31
N GLN A 59 5.44 -3.32 -4.45
CA GLN A 59 6.38 -4.41 -4.74
C GLN A 59 7.55 -4.40 -3.75
N LEU A 60 8.12 -3.23 -3.45
CA LEU A 60 9.20 -3.09 -2.49
C LEU A 60 8.80 -3.61 -1.11
N ALA A 61 7.61 -3.22 -0.62
CA ALA A 61 7.08 -3.67 0.67
C ALA A 61 6.86 -5.19 0.70
N THR A 62 6.37 -5.76 -0.40
CA THR A 62 6.00 -7.17 -0.49
C THR A 62 7.21 -8.09 -0.65
N LEU A 63 8.14 -7.73 -1.54
CA LEU A 63 9.31 -8.56 -1.89
C LEU A 63 10.41 -8.50 -0.82
N HIS A 64 10.63 -7.32 -0.23
CA HIS A 64 11.70 -7.12 0.74
C HIS A 64 11.23 -7.15 2.19
N HIS A 65 9.93 -7.42 2.43
CA HIS A 65 9.31 -7.38 3.76
C HIS A 65 9.67 -6.11 4.54
N CYS A 66 9.75 -4.96 3.84
CA CYS A 66 10.15 -3.71 4.46
C CYS A 66 9.19 -3.33 5.57
N SER A 67 9.75 -2.89 6.70
CA SER A 67 8.97 -2.28 7.77
C SER A 67 8.38 -0.94 7.34
N VAL A 68 7.31 -0.52 8.03
CA VAL A 68 6.67 0.80 7.82
C VAL A 68 7.70 1.93 7.88
N ARG A 69 8.69 1.82 8.78
CA ARG A 69 9.75 2.82 8.95
C ARG A 69 10.68 2.88 7.73
N GLU A 70 11.08 1.73 7.21
CA GLU A 70 11.91 1.66 6.00
C GLU A 70 11.15 2.19 4.79
N LEU A 71 9.89 1.80 4.64
CA LEU A 71 9.05 2.30 3.55
C LEU A 71 8.90 3.83 3.60
N THR A 72 8.67 4.38 4.79
CA THR A 72 8.57 5.83 5.00
C THR A 72 9.89 6.52 4.63
N LYS A 73 11.03 5.97 5.06
CA LYS A 73 12.36 6.50 4.72
C LYS A 73 12.62 6.49 3.21
N GLN A 74 12.16 5.46 2.50
CA GLN A 74 12.28 5.36 1.04
C GLN A 74 11.33 6.31 0.29
N GLN A 75 10.21 6.70 0.88
CA GLN A 75 9.34 7.75 0.33
C GLN A 75 9.90 9.15 0.56
N THR A 76 10.55 9.38 1.71
CA THR A 76 11.22 10.67 2.00
C THR A 76 12.50 10.84 1.18
N ARG A 77 13.24 9.77 0.94
CA ARG A 77 14.37 9.79 0.01
C ARG A 77 13.82 10.01 -1.39
N SER A 78 14.29 11.07 -2.06
CA SER A 78 13.85 11.46 -3.39
C SER A 78 13.77 10.25 -4.31
N PHE A 79 12.57 9.97 -4.80
CA PHE A 79 12.32 8.94 -5.78
C PHE A 79 12.98 9.34 -7.10
N THR A 80 14.02 8.63 -7.52
CA THR A 80 14.76 8.97 -8.74
C THR A 80 14.17 8.26 -9.96
N SER A 81 14.23 8.87 -11.14
CA SER A 81 13.75 8.27 -12.39
C SER A 81 14.49 6.97 -12.74
N ALA A 82 15.71 6.77 -12.25
CA ALA A 82 16.47 5.53 -12.40
C ALA A 82 15.83 4.34 -11.63
N GLN A 83 15.10 4.60 -10.54
CA GLN A 83 14.40 3.55 -9.79
C GLN A 83 13.16 3.05 -10.55
N LEU A 84 12.61 3.85 -11.47
CA LEU A 84 11.45 3.48 -12.28
C LEU A 84 11.77 2.44 -13.35
N SER A 85 12.93 2.53 -13.99
CA SER A 85 13.32 1.60 -15.07
C SER A 85 13.58 0.18 -14.56
N ALA A 86 13.85 0.01 -13.26
CA ALA A 86 14.01 -1.29 -12.61
C ALA A 86 12.66 -1.98 -12.32
N VAL A 87 11.54 -1.25 -12.37
CA VAL A 87 10.20 -1.79 -12.12
C VAL A 87 9.63 -2.32 -13.42
N SER A 88 9.83 -3.60 -13.67
CA SER A 88 9.14 -4.29 -14.75
C SER A 88 7.64 -4.39 -14.39
N PRO A 89 6.70 -3.86 -15.19
CA PRO A 89 5.30 -3.64 -14.78
C PRO A 89 4.46 -4.91 -14.55
N ARG A 90 5.00 -6.11 -14.79
CA ARG A 90 4.24 -7.38 -14.66
C ARG A 90 5.14 -8.55 -14.34
N ARG A 91 5.57 -8.70 -13.10
CA ARG A 91 6.10 -9.99 -12.63
C ARG A 91 5.71 -10.18 -11.17
N LEU A 92 5.04 -11.31 -10.90
CA LEU A 92 4.70 -11.85 -9.59
C LEU A 92 3.33 -11.44 -8.98
N LEU A 93 2.27 -11.81 -9.70
CA LEU A 93 1.06 -12.40 -9.07
C LEU A 93 1.01 -13.92 -9.32
N LEU A 94 2.17 -14.58 -9.32
CA LEU A 94 2.31 -16.03 -9.34
C LEU A 94 3.36 -16.44 -8.32
N ARG A 95 2.94 -16.55 -7.06
CA ARG A 95 3.45 -17.54 -6.11
C ARG A 95 2.55 -17.54 -4.88
N ASN A 96 1.71 -18.58 -4.84
CA ASN A 96 0.88 -19.13 -3.76
C ASN A 96 -0.11 -18.20 -3.05
#